data_AF-A0A522CKB3-F1
#
_entry.id   AF-A0A522CKB3-F1
#
_cell.length_a   1.000
_cell.length_b   1.000
_cell.length_c   1.000
_cell.angle_alpha   90.00
_cell.angle_beta   90.00
_cell.angle_gamma   90.00
#
_symmetry.space_group_name_H-M   'P 1'
#
loop_
_entity.id
_entity.type
_entity.pdbx_description
1 polymer ?
#
loop_
_entity_poly.entity_id
_entity_poly.type
_entity_poly.pdbx_seq_one_letter_code
_entity_poly.pdbx_strand_id
1 'polypeptide(L)'
;MTEQKTEKTEQKKKRHFLVRAFRKAMFTTLAVCGLYTGWYAALYAGRGQKLTNGETELVKGIFGDEINPSKIRKHFRSESSIAHVLPSKAGMVPPPFSHIDFYGTKVHSRDYSRDTKRNFGLFLHEATHTWQGQTMTFPMKNIGVYEYTLTKNSRFNDFGTEQQAEIIEDYAQTWLYKDPKAKPHTAQDTLLFKVVEKRFPRAHKTRVQFQKTGTIRI
;
A
#
# COMPACT_ATOMS: atom_id res chain seq x y z
N MET A 1 -10.00 -36.47 -56.23
CA MET A 1 -9.65 -37.12 -54.94
C MET A 1 -8.32 -36.64 -54.34
N THR A 2 -7.36 -36.17 -55.16
CA THR A 2 -6.01 -35.80 -54.72
C THR A 2 -5.96 -34.44 -54.00
N GLU A 3 -6.62 -33.41 -54.53
CA GLU A 3 -6.68 -32.06 -53.93
C GLU A 3 -7.26 -32.03 -52.51
N GLN A 4 -8.38 -32.72 -52.29
CA GLN A 4 -9.07 -32.78 -51.00
C GLN A 4 -8.24 -33.46 -49.91
N LYS A 5 -7.31 -34.36 -50.31
CA LYS A 5 -6.38 -35.04 -49.39
C LYS A 5 -5.19 -34.15 -49.05
N THR A 6 -4.73 -33.34 -50.01
CA THR A 6 -3.66 -32.34 -49.81
C THR A 6 -4.12 -31.23 -48.89
N GLU A 7 -5.33 -30.70 -49.11
CA GLU A 7 -5.93 -29.64 -48.29
C GLU A 7 -6.13 -30.08 -46.83
N LYS A 8 -6.70 -31.28 -46.60
CA LYS A 8 -6.82 -31.86 -45.25
C LYS A 8 -5.47 -32.06 -44.55
N THR A 9 -4.42 -32.40 -45.31
CA THR A 9 -3.07 -32.59 -44.77
C THR A 9 -2.43 -31.25 -44.38
N GLU A 10 -2.62 -30.21 -45.18
CA GLU A 10 -2.14 -28.87 -44.89
C GLU A 10 -2.87 -28.26 -43.69
N GLN A 11 -4.19 -28.46 -43.59
CA GLN A 11 -5.01 -28.03 -42.46
C GLN A 11 -4.58 -28.73 -41.15
N LYS A 12 -4.25 -30.03 -41.22
CA LYS A 12 -3.71 -30.79 -40.08
C LYS A 12 -2.33 -30.29 -39.65
N LYS A 13 -1.45 -29.96 -40.60
CA LYS A 13 -0.13 -29.36 -40.31
C LYS A 13 -0.26 -27.98 -39.66
N LYS A 14 -1.13 -27.10 -40.19
CA LYS A 14 -1.42 -25.78 -39.61
C LYS A 14 -1.98 -25.89 -38.19
N ARG A 15 -2.95 -26.79 -37.95
CA ARG A 15 -3.49 -27.06 -36.61
C ARG A 15 -2.42 -27.59 -35.64
N HIS A 16 -1.58 -28.53 -36.07
CA HIS A 16 -0.52 -29.07 -35.24
C HIS A 16 0.56 -28.02 -34.92
N PHE A 17 0.90 -27.14 -35.88
CA PHE A 17 1.79 -26.01 -35.66
C PHE A 17 1.20 -25.01 -34.65
N LEU A 18 -0.08 -24.62 -34.81
CA LEU A 18 -0.77 -23.72 -33.89
C LEU A 18 -0.84 -24.31 -32.47
N VAL A 19 -1.18 -25.60 -32.32
CA VAL A 19 -1.20 -26.28 -31.02
C VAL A 19 0.20 -26.32 -30.39
N ARG A 20 1.26 -26.57 -31.17
CA ARG A 20 2.64 -26.52 -30.66
C ARG A 20 3.06 -25.12 -30.24
N ALA A 21 2.72 -24.10 -31.02
CA ALA A 21 3.00 -22.70 -30.72
C ALA A 21 2.27 -22.27 -29.44
N PHE A 22 0.98 -22.59 -29.32
CA PHE A 22 0.18 -22.32 -28.12
C PHE A 22 0.73 -23.03 -26.89
N ARG A 23 1.10 -24.31 -26.99
CA ARG A 23 1.72 -25.04 -25.88
C ARG A 23 3.03 -24.40 -25.44
N LYS A 24 3.91 -24.02 -26.39
CA LYS A 24 5.15 -23.31 -26.07
C LYS A 24 4.88 -21.98 -25.36
N ALA A 25 3.96 -21.16 -25.87
CA ALA A 25 3.60 -19.89 -25.25
C ALA A 25 3.08 -20.09 -23.81
N MET A 26 2.15 -21.04 -23.62
CA MET A 26 1.62 -21.40 -22.29
C MET A 26 2.72 -21.87 -21.33
N PHE A 27 3.62 -22.75 -21.77
CA PHE A 27 4.74 -23.22 -20.96
C PHE A 27 5.68 -22.07 -20.57
N THR A 28 6.01 -21.18 -21.50
CA THR A 28 6.85 -20.00 -21.23
C THR A 28 6.18 -19.07 -20.22
N THR A 29 4.90 -18.75 -20.40
CA THR A 29 4.15 -17.90 -19.47
C THR A 29 4.12 -18.50 -18.06
N LEU A 30 3.80 -19.80 -17.94
CA LEU A 30 3.78 -20.48 -16.64
C LEU A 30 5.16 -20.50 -15.99
N ALA A 31 6.23 -20.72 -16.76
CA ALA A 31 7.60 -20.69 -16.24
C ALA A 31 7.99 -19.29 -15.72
N VAL A 32 7.67 -18.22 -16.47
CA VAL A 32 7.92 -16.84 -16.03
C VAL A 32 7.11 -16.50 -14.77
N CYS A 33 5.83 -16.87 -14.72
CA CYS A 33 5.02 -16.69 -13.52
C CYS A 33 5.57 -17.49 -12.33
N GLY A 34 6.04 -18.71 -12.54
CA GLY A 34 6.67 -19.55 -11.51
C GLY A 34 7.96 -18.94 -10.96
N LEU A 35 8.81 -18.41 -11.83
CA LEU A 35 10.04 -17.72 -11.43
C LEU A 35 9.74 -16.42 -10.67
N TYR A 36 8.78 -15.62 -11.16
CA TYR A 36 8.37 -14.38 -10.49
C TYR A 36 7.77 -14.66 -9.11
N THR A 37 6.87 -15.64 -9.00
CA THR A 37 6.24 -16.02 -7.72
C THR A 37 7.26 -16.60 -6.74
N GLY A 38 8.17 -17.45 -7.21
CA GLY A 38 9.28 -17.97 -6.39
C GLY A 38 10.22 -16.87 -5.90
N TRP A 39 10.58 -15.93 -6.78
CA TRP A 39 11.40 -14.76 -6.41
C TRP A 39 10.68 -13.85 -5.41
N TYR A 40 9.40 -13.54 -5.63
CA TYR A 40 8.58 -12.73 -4.74
C TYR A 40 8.45 -13.38 -3.35
N ALA A 41 8.21 -14.69 -3.30
CA ALA A 41 8.20 -15.44 -2.04
C ALA A 41 9.58 -15.41 -1.35
N ALA A 42 10.68 -15.58 -2.09
CA ALA A 42 12.02 -15.54 -1.52
C ALA A 42 12.35 -14.18 -0.86
N LEU A 43 11.82 -13.08 -1.39
CA LEU A 43 12.04 -11.73 -0.85
C LEU A 43 11.21 -11.42 0.40
N TYR A 44 10.01 -11.99 0.54
CA TYR A 44 9.05 -11.54 1.55
C TYR A 44 8.56 -12.63 2.51
N ALA A 45 8.45 -13.89 2.08
CA ALA A 45 7.88 -14.95 2.91
C ALA A 45 8.74 -15.17 4.17
N GLY A 46 8.13 -15.00 5.35
CA GLY A 46 8.81 -15.15 6.64
C GLY A 46 9.89 -14.11 6.93
N ARG A 47 10.01 -13.06 6.12
CA ARG A 47 11.05 -12.02 6.25
C ARG A 47 10.47 -10.68 6.72
N GLY A 48 11.39 -9.76 7.06
CA GLY A 48 11.06 -8.41 7.50
C GLY A 48 10.79 -8.31 8.99
N GLN A 49 10.81 -7.07 9.48
CA GLN A 49 10.58 -6.76 10.89
C GLN A 49 9.08 -6.59 11.15
N LYS A 50 8.60 -7.09 12.29
CA LYS A 50 7.23 -6.81 12.74
C LYS A 50 7.08 -5.31 13.05
N LEU A 51 5.84 -4.83 13.01
CA LEU A 51 5.53 -3.51 13.56
C LEU A 51 5.86 -3.49 15.06
N THR A 52 6.34 -2.36 15.56
CA THR A 52 6.45 -2.11 16.99
C THR A 52 5.06 -2.01 17.63
N ASN A 53 4.99 -1.99 18.95
CA ASN A 53 3.72 -1.75 19.64
C ASN A 53 3.15 -0.37 19.29
N GLY A 54 3.99 0.67 19.26
CA GLY A 54 3.56 2.02 18.90
C GLY A 54 3.08 2.12 17.44
N GLU A 55 3.76 1.48 16.50
CA GLU A 55 3.31 1.39 15.11
C GLU A 55 1.99 0.63 14.97
N THR A 56 1.82 -0.45 15.74
CA THR A 56 0.58 -1.23 15.80
C THR A 56 -0.58 -0.39 16.33
N GLU A 57 -0.36 0.35 17.41
CA GLU A 57 -1.33 1.27 18.02
C GLU A 57 -1.63 2.46 17.10
N LEU A 58 -0.68 2.94 16.29
CA LEU A 58 -0.96 3.96 15.29
C LEU A 58 -1.91 3.45 14.20
N VAL A 59 -1.54 2.33 13.57
CA VAL A 59 -2.27 1.78 12.43
C VAL A 59 -3.68 1.35 12.84
N LYS A 60 -3.81 0.59 13.93
CA LYS A 60 -5.13 0.23 14.48
C LYS A 60 -5.89 1.46 15.00
N GLY A 61 -5.17 2.49 15.43
CA GLY A 61 -5.74 3.74 15.94
C GLY A 61 -6.50 4.50 14.85
N ILE A 62 -6.13 4.32 13.59
CA ILE A 62 -6.83 4.92 12.44
C ILE A 62 -7.84 3.92 11.88
N PHE A 63 -7.38 2.79 11.36
CA PHE A 63 -8.21 1.87 10.56
C PHE A 63 -9.03 0.88 11.39
N GLY A 64 -8.80 0.82 12.71
CA GLY A 64 -9.52 -0.10 13.59
C GLY A 64 -9.29 -1.56 13.23
N ASP A 65 -10.38 -2.30 13.12
CA ASP A 65 -10.37 -3.74 12.84
C ASP A 65 -10.33 -4.06 11.33
N GLU A 66 -10.39 -3.05 10.46
CA GLU A 66 -10.27 -3.23 9.00
C GLU A 66 -8.84 -3.56 8.57
N ILE A 67 -7.85 -3.36 9.44
CA ILE A 67 -6.44 -3.69 9.20
C ILE A 67 -5.95 -4.72 10.22
N ASN A 68 -5.19 -5.70 9.73
CA ASN A 68 -4.48 -6.64 10.56
C ASN A 68 -2.98 -6.30 10.60
N PRO A 69 -2.49 -5.58 11.62
CA PRO A 69 -1.09 -5.20 11.75
C PRO A 69 -0.16 -6.41 11.95
N SER A 70 -0.67 -7.54 12.45
CA SER A 70 0.14 -8.75 12.67
C SER A 70 0.63 -9.37 11.36
N LYS A 71 -0.01 -9.04 10.23
CA LYS A 71 0.40 -9.46 8.88
C LYS A 71 1.40 -8.50 8.24
N ILE A 72 1.59 -7.30 8.78
CA ILE A 72 2.45 -6.28 8.19
C ILE A 72 3.91 -6.54 8.61
N ARG A 73 4.83 -6.42 7.65
CA ARG A 73 6.28 -6.44 7.90
C ARG A 73 6.93 -5.23 7.26
N LYS A 74 7.98 -4.72 7.89
CA LYS A 74 8.84 -3.65 7.37
C LYS A 74 10.12 -4.26 6.83
N HIS A 75 10.55 -3.83 5.66
CA HIS A 75 11.80 -4.24 5.04
C HIS A 75 12.62 -2.99 4.75
N PHE A 76 13.87 -3.00 5.17
CA PHE A 76 14.80 -1.90 4.95
C PHE A 76 15.79 -2.31 3.88
N ARG A 77 15.78 -1.61 2.75
CA ARG A 77 16.56 -1.95 1.56
C ARG A 77 17.47 -0.79 1.18
N SER A 78 18.55 -1.12 0.47
CA SER A 78 19.38 -0.12 -0.20
C SER A 78 18.56 0.58 -1.30
N GLU A 79 18.87 1.85 -1.59
CA GLU A 79 18.33 2.58 -2.75
C GLU A 79 18.70 1.88 -4.08
N SER A 80 19.80 1.13 -4.10
CA SER A 80 20.22 0.31 -5.25
C SER A 80 19.59 -1.08 -5.29
N SER A 81 18.62 -1.38 -4.44
CA SER A 81 17.98 -2.70 -4.40
C SER A 81 17.26 -2.99 -5.71
N ILE A 82 17.41 -4.19 -6.24
CA ILE A 82 16.66 -4.65 -7.43
C ILE A 82 15.13 -4.70 -7.22
N ALA A 83 14.67 -4.65 -5.96
CA ALA A 83 13.25 -4.54 -5.63
C ALA A 83 12.74 -3.08 -5.75
N HIS A 84 13.65 -2.11 -5.84
CA HIS A 84 13.34 -0.69 -6.00
C HIS A 84 13.03 -0.41 -7.48
N VAL A 85 11.76 -0.60 -7.85
CA VAL A 85 11.27 -0.42 -9.23
C VAL A 85 10.57 0.93 -9.45
N LEU A 86 10.39 1.72 -8.39
CA LEU A 86 9.72 3.03 -8.41
C LEU A 86 10.66 4.10 -7.82
N PRO A 87 10.54 5.38 -8.19
CA PRO A 87 11.37 6.46 -7.63
C PRO A 87 11.05 6.80 -6.15
N SER A 88 10.07 6.13 -5.54
CA SER A 88 9.62 6.39 -4.17
C SER A 88 10.55 5.76 -3.13
N LYS A 89 10.76 6.46 -2.02
CA LYS A 89 11.59 5.99 -0.90
C LYS A 89 10.90 4.96 -0.02
N ALA A 90 9.61 4.74 -0.21
CA ALA A 90 8.87 3.65 0.40
C ALA A 90 7.82 3.12 -0.58
N GLY A 91 7.31 1.92 -0.31
CA GLY A 91 6.25 1.36 -1.11
C GLY A 91 5.60 0.15 -0.46
N MET A 92 4.32 -0.02 -0.76
CA MET A 92 3.55 -1.19 -0.40
C MET A 92 3.92 -2.41 -1.23
N VAL A 93 4.11 -3.51 -0.53
CA VAL A 93 4.25 -4.85 -1.10
C VAL A 93 2.84 -5.43 -1.24
N PRO A 94 2.36 -5.66 -2.47
CA PRO A 94 1.00 -6.12 -2.71
C PRO A 94 0.64 -7.43 -1.97
N PRO A 95 -0.66 -7.73 -1.83
CA PRO A 95 -1.11 -9.05 -1.39
C PRO A 95 -0.41 -10.19 -2.16
N PRO A 96 -0.14 -11.34 -1.51
CA PRO A 96 -0.67 -11.75 -0.20
C PRO A 96 0.17 -11.29 1.01
N PHE A 97 1.29 -10.59 0.80
CA PHE A 97 2.18 -10.24 1.92
C PHE A 97 1.74 -8.97 2.64
N SER A 98 1.33 -7.92 1.92
CA SER A 98 0.91 -6.65 2.54
C SER A 98 1.97 -6.07 3.49
N HIS A 99 3.22 -6.10 3.03
CA HIS A 99 4.40 -5.57 3.74
C HIS A 99 4.74 -4.15 3.26
N ILE A 100 5.67 -3.47 3.90
CA ILE A 100 6.17 -2.16 3.49
C ILE A 100 7.67 -2.26 3.24
N ASP A 101 8.12 -1.84 2.06
CA ASP A 101 9.53 -1.63 1.76
C ASP A 101 9.92 -0.17 1.99
N PHE A 102 11.05 0.06 2.63
CA PHE A 102 11.68 1.37 2.83
C PHE A 102 13.08 1.35 2.21
N TYR A 103 13.35 2.31 1.33
CA TYR A 103 14.57 2.39 0.54
C TYR A 103 15.47 3.53 1.02
N GLY A 104 16.69 3.18 1.41
CA GLY A 104 17.69 4.11 1.90
C GLY A 104 17.62 4.36 3.41
N THR A 105 18.75 4.79 3.96
CA THR A 105 18.93 4.95 5.42
C THR A 105 18.14 6.12 5.99
N LYS A 106 17.81 7.14 5.18
CA LYS A 106 17.11 8.35 5.63
C LYS A 106 15.66 8.11 6.06
N VAL A 107 15.03 7.08 5.54
CA VAL A 107 13.65 6.70 5.87
C VAL A 107 13.58 5.49 6.79
N HIS A 108 14.72 4.93 7.19
CA HIS A 108 14.77 3.81 8.12
C HIS A 108 14.46 4.30 9.54
N SER A 109 13.46 3.70 10.15
CA SER A 109 13.11 3.92 11.55
C SER A 109 13.10 2.63 12.35
N ARG A 110 13.57 2.71 13.60
CA ARG A 110 13.35 1.64 14.59
C ARG A 110 11.90 1.60 15.06
N ASP A 111 11.26 2.76 15.13
CA ASP A 111 9.88 2.92 15.57
C ASP A 111 9.29 4.20 14.97
N TYR A 112 8.52 4.06 13.89
CA TYR A 112 7.93 5.21 13.18
C TYR A 112 6.99 6.02 14.05
N SER A 113 6.43 5.42 15.12
CA SER A 113 5.57 6.14 16.06
C SER A 113 6.30 7.19 16.91
N ARG A 114 7.63 7.15 16.90
CA ARG A 114 8.51 8.02 17.69
C ARG A 114 9.54 8.74 16.84
N ASP A 115 9.43 8.64 15.52
CA ASP A 115 10.36 9.26 14.57
C ASP A 115 9.95 10.72 14.28
N THR A 116 10.74 11.37 13.43
CA THR A 116 10.42 12.65 12.80
C THR A 116 9.06 12.64 12.12
N LYS A 117 8.40 13.81 12.10
CA LYS A 117 7.09 14.02 11.46
C LYS A 117 7.00 13.46 10.04
N ARG A 118 8.07 13.66 9.26
CA ARG A 118 8.19 13.15 7.89
C ARG A 118 8.15 11.63 7.82
N ASN A 119 8.96 10.94 8.63
CA ASN A 119 8.99 9.47 8.60
C ASN A 119 7.71 8.87 9.22
N PHE A 120 7.15 9.53 10.23
CA PHE A 120 5.87 9.19 10.82
C PHE A 120 4.73 9.25 9.77
N GLY A 121 4.67 10.33 8.99
CA GLY A 121 3.71 10.50 7.91
C GLY A 121 3.87 9.46 6.81
N LEU A 122 5.10 9.32 6.29
CA LEU A 122 5.45 8.33 5.27
C LEU A 122 5.04 6.91 5.67
N PHE A 123 5.25 6.52 6.94
CA PHE A 123 4.82 5.21 7.42
C PHE A 123 3.30 5.03 7.34
N LEU A 124 2.52 6.06 7.64
CA LEU A 124 1.05 6.01 7.61
C LEU A 124 0.47 6.12 6.19
N HIS A 125 1.17 6.82 5.29
CA HIS A 125 0.90 6.74 3.85
C HIS A 125 0.98 5.30 3.37
N GLU A 126 2.12 4.64 3.61
CA GLU A 126 2.31 3.25 3.20
C GLU A 126 1.39 2.29 3.95
N ALA A 127 1.11 2.51 5.24
CA ALA A 127 0.14 1.70 5.98
C ALA A 127 -1.29 1.84 5.39
N THR A 128 -1.62 2.98 4.77
CA THR A 128 -2.88 3.15 4.04
C THR A 128 -2.94 2.22 2.84
N HIS A 129 -1.86 2.10 2.08
CA HIS A 129 -1.76 1.11 1.01
C HIS A 129 -1.82 -0.32 1.53
N THR A 130 -1.31 -0.59 2.75
CA THR A 130 -1.49 -1.91 3.39
C THR A 130 -2.97 -2.17 3.62
N TRP A 131 -3.68 -1.20 4.21
CA TRP A 131 -5.10 -1.30 4.48
C TRP A 131 -5.85 -1.54 3.17
N GLN A 132 -5.61 -0.75 2.13
CA GLN A 132 -6.19 -0.93 0.80
C GLN A 132 -5.93 -2.33 0.22
N GLY A 133 -4.72 -2.87 0.40
CA GLY A 133 -4.37 -4.24 0.00
C GLY A 133 -5.10 -5.32 0.79
N GLN A 134 -5.24 -5.15 2.10
CA GLN A 134 -5.92 -6.12 2.95
C GLN A 134 -7.45 -6.11 2.76
N THR A 135 -8.03 -4.97 2.43
CA THR A 135 -9.48 -4.80 2.17
C THR A 135 -9.85 -4.90 0.70
N MET A 136 -8.87 -5.03 -0.21
CA MET A 136 -9.05 -4.99 -1.67
C MET A 136 -9.72 -3.70 -2.17
N THR A 137 -9.45 -2.57 -1.52
CA THR A 137 -9.99 -1.26 -1.91
C THR A 137 -8.94 -0.43 -2.64
N PHE A 138 -8.89 -0.56 -3.97
CA PHE A 138 -8.00 0.23 -4.83
C PHE A 138 -8.80 1.11 -5.79
N PRO A 139 -9.13 2.36 -5.42
CA PRO A 139 -9.87 3.26 -6.30
C PRO A 139 -9.06 3.60 -7.56
N MET A 140 -9.59 3.26 -8.73
CA MET A 140 -8.93 3.47 -10.03
C MET A 140 -9.06 4.90 -10.59
N LYS A 141 -9.46 5.87 -9.77
CA LYS A 141 -9.57 7.28 -10.18
C LYS A 141 -8.30 8.04 -9.83
N ASN A 142 -7.95 9.01 -10.66
CA ASN A 142 -6.76 9.86 -10.46
C ASN A 142 -5.51 9.04 -10.11
N ILE A 143 -5.27 7.97 -10.88
CA ILE A 143 -4.16 7.03 -10.63
C ILE A 143 -2.84 7.80 -10.61
N GLY A 144 -2.07 7.66 -9.53
CA GLY A 144 -0.76 8.31 -9.38
C GLY A 144 -0.82 9.82 -9.09
N VAL A 145 -2.00 10.38 -8.80
CA VAL A 145 -2.14 11.78 -8.41
C VAL A 145 -2.14 11.89 -6.89
N TYR A 146 -1.27 12.73 -6.35
CA TYR A 146 -1.10 12.91 -4.91
C TYR A 146 -1.90 14.12 -4.41
N GLU A 147 -1.93 15.19 -5.19
CA GLU A 147 -2.62 16.42 -4.83
C GLU A 147 -4.13 16.20 -4.70
N TYR A 148 -4.72 16.77 -3.65
CA TYR A 148 -6.14 16.70 -3.40
C TYR A 148 -6.67 18.02 -2.85
N THR A 149 -7.98 18.22 -2.94
CA THR A 149 -8.66 19.39 -2.35
C THR A 149 -9.90 18.91 -1.63
N LEU A 150 -10.02 19.27 -0.36
CA LEU A 150 -11.21 18.96 0.43
C LEU A 150 -12.24 20.08 0.30
N THR A 151 -13.50 19.67 0.22
CA THR A 151 -14.66 20.55 0.33
C THR A 151 -15.52 20.06 1.50
N LYS A 152 -16.49 20.88 1.91
CA LYS A 152 -17.47 20.51 2.95
C LYS A 152 -18.26 19.22 2.65
N ASN A 153 -18.34 18.82 1.39
CA ASN A 153 -19.10 17.64 0.94
C ASN A 153 -18.20 16.43 0.63
N SER A 154 -16.88 16.59 0.69
CA SER A 154 -15.94 15.51 0.37
C SER A 154 -16.12 14.33 1.31
N ARG A 155 -16.00 13.12 0.75
CA ARG A 155 -15.92 11.85 1.49
C ARG A 155 -14.60 11.17 1.16
N PHE A 156 -14.06 10.39 2.09
CA PHE A 156 -12.79 9.66 1.87
C PHE A 156 -12.81 8.80 0.60
N ASN A 157 -13.94 8.12 0.36
CA ASN A 157 -14.13 7.29 -0.81
C ASN A 157 -14.28 8.08 -2.13
N ASP A 158 -14.26 9.42 -2.10
CA ASP A 158 -14.28 10.26 -3.30
C ASP A 158 -12.88 10.46 -3.91
N PHE A 159 -11.81 10.03 -3.22
CA PHE A 159 -10.41 10.21 -3.62
C PHE A 159 -9.73 8.94 -4.15
N GLY A 160 -8.72 9.11 -5.02
CA GLY A 160 -7.91 8.04 -5.60
C GLY A 160 -7.01 7.31 -4.59
N THR A 161 -6.35 6.24 -5.01
CA THR A 161 -5.48 5.42 -4.15
C THR A 161 -4.41 6.24 -3.42
N GLU A 162 -3.63 7.05 -4.15
CA GLU A 162 -2.57 7.89 -3.57
C GLU A 162 -3.15 9.06 -2.75
N GLN A 163 -4.17 9.74 -3.27
CA GLN A 163 -4.86 10.82 -2.55
C GLN A 163 -5.43 10.35 -1.20
N GLN A 164 -5.94 9.12 -1.12
CA GLN A 164 -6.39 8.55 0.15
C GLN A 164 -5.24 8.35 1.15
N ALA A 165 -4.08 7.92 0.67
CA ALA A 165 -2.89 7.76 1.50
C ALA A 165 -2.35 9.11 1.98
N GLU A 166 -2.30 10.12 1.10
CA GLU A 166 -1.95 11.51 1.44
C GLU A 166 -2.92 12.10 2.48
N ILE A 167 -4.23 11.88 2.33
CA ILE A 167 -5.23 12.33 3.32
C ILE A 167 -4.97 11.70 4.71
N ILE A 168 -4.60 10.43 4.77
CA ILE A 168 -4.29 9.76 6.05
C ILE A 168 -2.95 10.26 6.62
N GLU A 169 -1.93 10.44 5.79
CA GLU A 169 -0.65 11.02 6.19
C GLU A 169 -0.87 12.41 6.82
N ASP A 170 -1.54 13.31 6.10
CA ASP A 170 -1.82 14.66 6.58
C ASP A 170 -2.65 14.66 7.85
N TYR A 171 -3.66 13.80 7.93
CA TYR A 171 -4.49 13.67 9.13
C TYR A 171 -3.64 13.29 10.33
N ALA A 172 -2.80 12.26 10.18
CA ALA A 172 -1.99 11.78 11.27
C ALA A 172 -0.92 12.79 11.68
N GLN A 173 -0.24 13.40 10.70
CA GLN A 173 0.75 14.45 10.95
C GLN A 173 0.13 15.68 11.66
N THR A 174 -1.13 15.98 11.38
CA THR A 174 -1.83 17.15 11.96
C THR A 174 -2.42 16.84 13.34
N TRP A 175 -2.97 15.65 13.53
CA TRP A 175 -3.82 15.34 14.70
C TRP A 175 -3.27 14.27 15.63
N LEU A 176 -2.30 13.46 15.20
CA LEU A 176 -1.74 12.33 15.95
C LEU A 176 -0.23 12.42 16.16
N TYR A 177 0.42 13.48 15.68
CA TYR A 177 1.84 13.73 15.87
C TYR A 177 2.06 14.84 16.91
N LYS A 178 2.96 14.60 17.86
CA LYS A 178 3.31 15.58 18.89
C LYS A 178 4.32 16.58 18.35
N ASP A 179 3.81 17.69 17.80
CA ASP A 179 4.65 18.80 17.35
C ASP A 179 4.71 19.92 18.42
N PRO A 180 5.86 20.14 19.08
CA PRO A 180 6.01 21.21 20.07
C PRO A 180 5.89 22.61 19.46
N LYS A 181 5.95 22.74 18.12
CA LYS A 181 5.81 23.98 17.36
C LYS A 181 4.55 23.99 16.50
N ALA A 182 3.54 23.20 16.85
CA ALA A 182 2.28 23.12 16.12
C ALA A 182 1.65 24.51 15.97
N LYS A 183 1.29 24.86 14.75
CA LYS A 183 0.49 26.06 14.46
C LYS A 183 -0.96 25.82 14.84
N PRO A 184 -1.76 26.88 15.10
CA PRO A 184 -3.19 26.76 15.27
C PRO A 184 -3.85 26.05 14.07
N HIS A 185 -4.83 25.21 14.35
CA HIS A 185 -5.53 24.45 13.30
C HIS A 185 -6.34 25.37 12.38
N THR A 186 -6.33 25.05 11.10
CA THR A 186 -7.04 25.81 10.06
C THR A 186 -8.45 25.26 9.81
N ALA A 187 -9.24 26.00 9.01
CA ALA A 187 -10.51 25.50 8.49
C ALA A 187 -10.32 24.23 7.63
N GLN A 188 -9.18 24.12 6.93
CA GLN A 188 -8.85 22.94 6.13
C GLN A 188 -8.59 21.72 7.03
N ASP A 189 -7.90 21.90 8.15
CA ASP A 189 -7.65 20.82 9.12
C ASP A 189 -8.97 20.29 9.71
N THR A 190 -9.96 21.18 9.82
CA THR A 190 -11.32 20.80 10.24
C THR A 190 -12.02 19.92 9.20
N LEU A 191 -11.85 20.21 7.91
CA LEU A 191 -12.37 19.34 6.84
C LEU A 191 -11.65 18.00 6.83
N LEU A 192 -10.33 18.01 7.04
CA LEU A 192 -9.49 16.82 7.05
C LEU A 192 -9.93 15.81 8.10
N PHE A 193 -10.03 16.20 9.37
CA PHE A 193 -10.46 15.25 10.40
C PHE A 193 -11.91 14.80 10.15
N LYS A 194 -12.81 15.66 9.66
CA LYS A 194 -14.19 15.27 9.35
C LYS A 194 -14.25 14.19 8.27
N VAL A 195 -13.46 14.33 7.20
CA VAL A 195 -13.39 13.37 6.10
C VAL A 195 -12.88 12.02 6.60
N VAL A 196 -11.78 12.02 7.35
CA VAL A 196 -11.16 10.80 7.87
C VAL A 196 -12.04 10.14 8.93
N GLU A 197 -12.49 10.87 9.94
CA GLU A 197 -13.22 10.33 11.09
C GLU A 197 -14.63 9.85 10.73
N LYS A 198 -15.23 10.43 9.69
CA LYS A 198 -16.49 9.91 9.15
C LYS A 198 -16.32 8.55 8.49
N ARG A 199 -15.19 8.28 7.83
CA ARG A 199 -14.89 6.96 7.25
C ARG A 199 -14.34 5.98 8.29
N PHE A 200 -13.56 6.47 9.23
CA PHE A 200 -12.86 5.68 10.24
C PHE A 200 -13.20 6.18 11.65
N PRO A 201 -14.31 5.71 12.25
CA PRO A 201 -14.73 6.16 13.58
C PRO A 201 -13.71 5.85 14.69
N ARG A 202 -12.80 4.88 14.48
CA ARG A 202 -11.71 4.60 15.42
C ARG A 202 -10.72 5.77 15.48
N ALA A 203 -10.40 6.41 14.35
CA ALA A 203 -9.53 7.58 14.27
C ALA A 203 -10.03 8.72 15.18
N HIS A 204 -11.35 8.95 15.23
CA HIS A 204 -11.96 9.93 16.14
C HIS A 204 -11.62 9.67 17.60
N LYS A 205 -11.84 8.43 18.06
CA LYS A 205 -11.56 8.03 19.44
C LYS A 205 -10.08 8.21 19.76
N THR A 206 -9.22 7.79 18.84
CA THR A 206 -7.77 7.90 18.95
C THR A 206 -7.30 9.35 19.07
N ARG A 207 -7.78 10.25 18.19
CA ARG A 207 -7.43 11.68 18.27
C ARG A 207 -7.88 12.29 19.60
N VAL A 208 -9.12 12.07 20.01
CA VAL A 208 -9.65 12.64 21.26
C VAL A 208 -8.83 12.17 22.47
N GLN A 209 -8.44 10.89 22.49
CA GLN A 209 -7.56 10.36 23.53
C GLN A 209 -6.14 10.94 23.46
N PHE A 210 -5.57 11.04 22.26
CA PHE A 210 -4.24 11.60 22.06
C PHE A 210 -4.17 13.05 22.51
N GLN A 211 -5.18 13.87 22.20
CA GLN A 211 -5.26 15.26 22.64
C GLN A 211 -5.36 15.39 24.17
N LYS A 212 -5.96 14.41 24.85
CA LYS A 212 -6.06 14.38 26.32
C LYS A 212 -4.78 13.89 27.00
N THR A 213 -4.11 12.90 26.43
CA THR A 213 -3.05 12.14 27.12
C THR A 213 -1.66 12.32 26.52
N GLY A 214 -1.57 12.84 25.30
CA GLY A 214 -0.33 12.89 24.50
C GLY A 214 0.16 11.53 24.03
N THR A 215 -0.64 10.46 24.18
CA THR A 215 -0.27 9.09 23.80
C THR A 215 -1.42 8.39 23.08
N ILE A 216 -1.08 7.50 22.16
CA ILE A 216 -2.03 6.63 21.48
C ILE A 216 -1.92 5.26 22.15
N ARG A 217 -3.03 4.75 22.68
CA ARG A 217 -3.15 3.42 23.27
C ARG A 217 -4.54 2.89 22.94
N ILE A 218 -4.65 1.66 22.46
CA ILE A 218 -5.93 1.07 22.02
C ILE A 218 -6.32 -0.07 22.93
#